data_AF-A0A241W3Q1-F1
#
_entry.id   AF-A0A241W3Q1-F1
#
_cell.length_a   1.000
_cell.length_b   1.000
_cell.length_c   1.000
_cell.angle_alpha   90.00
_cell.angle_beta   90.00
_cell.angle_gamma   90.00
#
_symmetry.space_group_name_H-M   'P 1'
#
loop_
_entity.id
_entity.type
_entity.pdbx_description
1 polymer ?
#
loop_
_entity_poly.entity_id
_entity_poly.type
_entity_poly.pdbx_seq_one_letter_code
_entity_poly.pdbx_strand_id
1 'polypeptide(L)'
;MRLRTRGHDLENERELRALGESHGAIHMFFINGHFCHFYKKGDADSKHSWLFMPIKDQKCLEWKISYNLALEPVVKFYSNLGYDAVLMPIKLENGE
;
A
#
# COMPACT_ATOMS: atom_id res chain seq x y z
N MET A 1 -20.68 -9.35 -6.27
CA MET A 1 -19.33 -8.93 -5.83
C MET A 1 -19.49 -8.23 -4.49
N ARG A 2 -19.23 -8.92 -3.36
CA ARG A 2 -19.28 -8.27 -2.03
C ARG A 2 -18.04 -7.41 -1.89
N LEU A 3 -18.22 -6.11 -1.66
CA LEU A 3 -17.14 -5.21 -1.26
C LEU A 3 -16.44 -5.84 -0.05
N ARG A 4 -15.15 -6.10 -0.21
CA ARG A 4 -14.27 -6.56 0.87
C ARG A 4 -14.36 -5.51 1.98
N THR A 5 -14.42 -5.95 3.23
CA THR A 5 -14.57 -5.09 4.41
C THR A 5 -13.64 -3.88 4.33
N ARG A 6 -14.20 -2.69 4.52
CA ARG A 6 -13.44 -1.43 4.47
C ARG A 6 -12.65 -1.31 5.78
N GLY A 7 -11.35 -1.19 5.67
CA GLY A 7 -10.46 -0.83 6.77
C GLY A 7 -10.62 0.63 7.16
N HIS A 8 -10.27 0.93 8.40
CA HIS A 8 -10.37 2.24 9.01
C HIS A 8 -8.99 2.89 9.23
N ASP A 9 -7.91 2.29 8.71
CA ASP A 9 -6.55 2.80 8.95
C ASP A 9 -6.32 4.16 8.26
N LEU A 10 -7.12 4.50 7.25
CA LEU A 10 -7.19 5.83 6.66
C LEU A 10 -7.64 6.92 7.66
N GLU A 11 -8.34 6.56 8.75
CA GLU A 11 -8.68 7.51 9.81
C GLU A 11 -7.44 7.91 10.63
N ASN A 12 -6.42 7.03 10.67
CA ASN A 12 -5.13 7.26 11.34
C ASN A 12 -4.03 7.74 10.38
N GLU A 13 -4.42 8.21 9.19
CA GLU A 13 -3.51 8.57 8.10
C GLU A 13 -2.45 9.60 8.51
N ARG A 14 -2.79 10.56 9.38
CA ARG A 14 -1.83 11.54 9.91
C ARG A 14 -0.71 10.92 10.74
N GLU A 15 -1.04 9.96 11.60
CA GLU A 15 -0.05 9.28 12.45
C GLU A 15 0.85 8.38 11.60
N LEU A 16 0.26 7.63 10.66
CA LEU A 16 0.99 6.82 9.71
C LEU A 16 1.91 7.67 8.83
N ARG A 17 1.45 8.86 8.42
CA ARG A 17 2.26 9.82 7.66
C ARG A 17 3.48 10.28 8.45
N ALA A 18 3.30 10.69 9.71
CA ALA A 18 4.41 11.10 10.58
C ALA A 18 5.43 9.96 10.79
N LEU A 19 4.94 8.74 10.99
CA LEU A 19 5.78 7.55 11.10
C LEU A 19 6.57 7.29 9.81
N GLY A 20 5.90 7.32 8.66
CA GLY A 20 6.56 7.14 7.37
C GLY A 20 7.60 8.22 7.08
N GLU A 21 7.34 9.46 7.47
CA GLU A 21 8.32 10.56 7.36
C GLU A 21 9.57 10.27 8.20
N SER A 22 9.41 9.82 9.45
CA SER A 22 10.54 9.48 10.33
C SER A 22 11.43 8.36 9.76
N HIS A 23 10.87 7.48 8.93
CA HIS A 23 11.59 6.37 8.27
C HIS A 23 12.18 6.77 6.90
N GLY A 24 11.91 7.99 6.43
CA GLY A 24 12.31 8.47 5.11
C GLY A 24 11.52 7.82 3.96
N ALA A 25 10.29 7.35 4.24
CA ALA A 25 9.39 6.85 3.22
C ALA A 25 8.86 8.02 2.37
N ILE A 26 8.56 7.72 1.11
CA ILE A 26 7.99 8.67 0.15
C ILE A 26 6.51 8.40 -0.13
N HIS A 27 6.05 7.17 0.07
CA HIS A 27 4.64 6.81 -0.09
C HIS A 27 4.17 5.84 0.99
N MET A 28 2.87 5.89 1.28
CA MET A 28 2.11 4.89 2.02
C MET A 28 1.23 4.13 1.05
N PHE A 29 1.13 2.82 1.24
CA PHE A 29 0.29 1.97 0.43
C PHE A 29 -0.87 1.41 1.25
N PHE A 30 -2.09 1.59 0.74
CA PHE A 30 -3.33 1.13 1.34
C PHE A 30 -4.11 0.23 0.39
N ILE A 31 -4.81 -0.76 0.94
CA ILE A 31 -5.76 -1.61 0.21
C ILE A 31 -7.07 -1.71 0.99
N ASN A 32 -8.18 -1.36 0.34
CA ASN A 32 -9.51 -1.32 0.96
C ASN A 32 -9.55 -0.50 2.26
N GLY A 33 -8.75 0.56 2.37
CA GLY A 33 -8.64 1.36 3.59
C GLY A 33 -7.77 0.76 4.70
N HIS A 34 -7.10 -0.38 4.48
CA HIS A 34 -6.09 -0.92 5.38
C HIS A 34 -4.69 -0.46 5.02
N PHE A 35 -3.90 -0.08 6.02
CA PHE A 35 -2.49 0.22 5.82
C PHE A 35 -1.71 -1.08 5.54
N CYS A 36 -0.92 -1.09 4.48
CA CYS A 36 -0.11 -2.26 4.12
C CYS A 36 1.37 -2.02 4.33
N HIS A 37 1.93 -0.94 3.77
CA HIS A 37 3.38 -0.75 3.76
C HIS A 37 3.82 0.70 3.50
N PHE A 38 5.04 1.03 3.91
CA PHE A 38 5.75 2.26 3.55
C PHE A 38 6.72 2.00 2.40
N TYR A 39 6.69 2.83 1.36
CA TYR A 39 7.65 2.75 0.26
C TYR A 39 8.74 3.81 0.40
N LYS A 40 10.01 3.41 0.27
CA LYS A 40 11.19 4.27 0.33
C LYS A 40 12.03 4.09 -0.93
N LYS A 41 12.31 5.20 -1.63
CA LYS A 41 13.10 5.15 -2.86
C LYS A 41 14.50 4.61 -2.56
N GLY A 42 14.93 3.60 -3.32
CA GLY A 42 16.27 3.02 -3.20
C GLY A 42 16.41 1.98 -2.09
N ASP A 43 15.42 1.81 -1.22
CA ASP A 43 15.42 0.77 -0.20
C ASP A 43 14.82 -0.53 -0.76
N ALA A 44 15.65 -1.56 -0.86
CA ALA A 44 15.28 -2.86 -1.42
C ALA A 44 14.16 -3.54 -0.63
N ASP A 45 14.16 -3.38 0.70
CA ASP A 45 13.16 -4.02 1.56
C ASP A 45 11.79 -3.34 1.43
N SER A 46 11.77 -2.02 1.23
CA SER A 46 10.53 -1.28 0.98
C SER A 46 9.92 -1.49 -0.42
N LYS A 47 10.72 -2.04 -1.36
CA LYS A 47 10.25 -2.44 -2.71
C LYS A 47 9.50 -3.78 -2.67
N HIS A 48 9.53 -4.48 -1.55
CA HIS A 48 8.78 -5.70 -1.33
C HIS A 48 7.30 -5.35 -1.12
N SER A 49 6.55 -5.19 -2.22
CA SER A 49 5.09 -5.13 -2.14
C SER A 49 4.56 -6.55 -1.98
N TRP A 50 3.91 -6.81 -0.85
CA TRP A 50 3.29 -8.11 -0.61
C TRP A 50 1.96 -8.13 -1.36
N LEU A 51 1.78 -9.14 -2.20
CA LEU A 51 0.47 -9.44 -2.73
C LEU A 51 -0.32 -10.23 -1.68
N PHE A 52 -1.30 -9.57 -1.09
CA PHE A 52 -2.28 -10.21 -0.21
C PHE A 52 -3.49 -10.63 -1.06
N MET A 53 -3.52 -11.89 -1.50
CA MET A 53 -4.74 -12.48 -2.03
C MET A 53 -5.47 -13.19 -0.90
N PRO A 54 -6.56 -12.63 -0.34
CA PRO A 54 -7.53 -13.45 0.37
C PRO A 54 -8.13 -14.44 -0.62
N ILE A 55 -7.70 -15.69 -0.53
CA ILE A 55 -8.50 -16.81 -0.94
C ILE A 55 -9.54 -16.97 0.18
N LYS A 56 -10.82 -16.96 -0.21
CA LYS A 56 -11.94 -17.11 0.72
C LYS A 56 -11.65 -18.25 1.72
N ASP A 57 -11.76 -17.94 3.01
CA ASP A 57 -11.59 -18.87 4.13
C ASP A 57 -10.20 -19.53 4.29
N GLN A 58 -9.11 -18.91 3.79
CA GLN A 58 -7.74 -19.40 3.99
C GLN A 58 -6.77 -18.33 4.52
N LYS A 59 -5.67 -18.78 5.16
CA LYS A 59 -4.51 -17.93 5.50
C LYS A 59 -4.07 -17.17 4.25
N CYS A 60 -3.79 -15.89 4.40
CA CYS A 60 -3.33 -15.05 3.32
C CYS A 60 -2.07 -15.68 2.69
N LEU A 61 -2.11 -16.01 1.40
CA LEU A 61 -0.92 -16.48 0.69
C LEU A 61 -0.08 -15.25 0.33
N GLU A 62 1.08 -15.14 0.95
CA GLU A 62 2.06 -14.09 0.69
C GLU A 62 2.73 -14.36 -0.67
N TRP A 63 2.46 -13.50 -1.65
CA TRP A 63 3.21 -13.50 -2.90
C TRP A 63 4.18 -12.31 -2.88
N LYS A 64 5.48 -12.61 -2.92
CA LYS A 64 6.54 -11.59 -2.99
C LYS A 64 6.64 -11.10 -4.43
N ILE A 65 6.01 -9.96 -4.74
CA ILE A 65 6.13 -9.34 -6.06
C ILE A 65 7.14 -8.22 -5.96
N SER A 66 8.44 -8.52 -6.09
CA SER A 66 9.43 -7.45 -6.00
C SER A 66 10.83 -7.81 -6.45
N TYR A 67 11.27 -7.15 -7.51
CA TYR A 67 12.67 -6.69 -7.64
C TYR A 67 12.76 -5.34 -8.38
N ASN A 68 11.79 -4.99 -9.26
CA ASN A 68 11.91 -3.81 -10.15
C ASN A 68 10.63 -2.97 -10.33
N LEU A 69 9.57 -3.18 -9.55
CA LEU A 69 8.28 -2.57 -9.89
C LEU A 69 8.20 -1.10 -9.46
N ALA A 70 7.86 -0.25 -10.43
CA ALA A 70 7.25 1.03 -10.17
C ALA A 70 5.91 0.81 -9.41
N LEU A 71 5.57 1.73 -8.51
CA LEU A 71 4.39 1.62 -7.64
C LEU A 71 3.06 1.61 -8.41
N GLU A 72 3.03 2.31 -9.55
CA GLU A 72 1.85 2.42 -10.42
C GLU A 72 1.35 1.06 -10.95
N PRO A 73 2.21 0.17 -11.52
CA PRO A 73 1.84 -1.21 -11.82
C PRO A 73 1.22 -1.98 -10.66
N VAL A 74 1.70 -1.79 -9.42
CA VAL A 74 1.18 -2.48 -8.24
C VAL A 74 -0.23 -2.02 -7.93
N VAL A 75 -0.46 -0.70 -7.89
CA VAL A 75 -1.79 -0.12 -7.71
C VAL A 75 -2.75 -0.65 -8.80
N LYS A 76 -2.34 -0.57 -10.07
CA LYS A 76 -3.14 -1.04 -11.20
C LYS A 76 -3.49 -2.53 -11.10
N PHE A 77 -2.55 -3.36 -10.68
CA PHE A 77 -2.78 -4.80 -10.48
C PHE A 77 -3.91 -5.04 -9.47
N TYR A 78 -3.85 -4.40 -8.31
CA TYR A 78 -4.88 -4.54 -7.27
C TYR A 78 -6.23 -3.94 -7.66
N SER A 79 -6.24 -2.77 -8.31
CA SER A 79 -7.48 -2.17 -8.83
C SER A 79 -8.17 -3.09 -9.83
N ASN A 80 -7.41 -3.76 -10.72
CA ASN A 80 -7.96 -4.71 -11.69
C ASN A 80 -8.57 -5.97 -11.04
N LEU A 81 -8.15 -6.32 -9.82
CA LEU A 81 -8.74 -7.41 -9.04
C LEU A 81 -9.95 -6.95 -8.20
N GLY A 82 -10.37 -5.69 -8.33
CA GLY A 82 -11.52 -5.12 -7.63
C GLY A 82 -11.25 -4.69 -6.20
N TYR A 83 -10.01 -4.39 -5.84
CA TYR A 83 -9.64 -3.77 -4.57
C TYR A 83 -9.51 -2.25 -4.72
N ASP A 84 -9.74 -1.52 -3.64
CA ASP A 84 -9.46 -0.10 -3.53
C ASP A 84 -7.99 0.11 -3.11
N ALA A 85 -7.09 0.06 -4.07
CA ALA A 85 -5.65 0.24 -3.84
C ALA A 85 -5.25 1.70 -4.03
N VAL A 86 -4.62 2.30 -3.01
CA VAL A 86 -4.26 3.72 -3.00
C VAL A 86 -2.80 3.87 -2.58
N LEU A 87 -2.08 4.68 -3.34
CA LEU A 87 -0.75 5.15 -2.99
C LEU A 87 -0.85 6.61 -2.55
N MET A 88 -0.56 6.89 -1.28
CA MET A 88 -0.59 8.24 -0.74
C MET A 88 0.83 8.75 -0.57
N PRO A 89 1.18 9.94 -1.08
CA PRO A 89 2.50 10.53 -0.83
C PRO A 89 2.64 10.89 0.64
N ILE A 90 3.82 10.66 1.24
CA ILE A 90 4.12 11.03 2.65
C ILE A 90 4.27 12.54 2.80
N LYS A 91 5.00 13.16 1.88
CA LYS A 91 5.05 14.61 1.77
C LYS A 91 4.01 15.02 0.76
N LEU A 92 3.07 15.86 1.17
CA LEU A 92 2.30 16.61 0.18
C LEU A 92 3.34 17.45 -0.56
N GLU A 93 3.47 17.28 -1.87
CA GLU A 93 4.13 18.31 -2.66
C GLU A 93 3.35 19.58 -2.34
N ASN A 94 3.99 20.51 -1.63
CA ASN A 94 3.41 21.82 -1.43
C ASN A 94 3.11 22.33 -2.84
N GLY A 95 1.82 22.50 -3.15
CA GLY A 95 1.41 23.06 -4.43
C GLY A 95 2.14 24.38 -4.63
N GLU A 96 2.95 24.42 -5.68
CA GLU A 96 3.01 25.61 -6.53
C GLU A 96 1.61 25.87 -7.12
#